data_AF-A0A0F4QTW0-F1
#
_entry.id   AF-A0A0F4QTW0-F1
#
_cell.length_a   1.000
_cell.length_b   1.000
_cell.length_c   1.000
_cell.angle_alpha   90.00
_cell.angle_beta   90.00
_cell.angle_gamma   90.00
#
_symmetry.space_group_name_H-M   'P 1'
#
loop_
_entity.id
_entity.type
_entity.pdbx_description
1 polymer ?
#
loop_
_entity_poly.entity_id
_entity_poly.type
_entity_poly.pdbx_seq_one_letter_code
_entity_poly.pdbx_strand_id
1 'polypeptide(L)'
;MVPLEVYQYLAVNVGLLILAAWFYILLLILREFRHFAGAFLNHKPSTPENDELLAQCRESVARASQFTQQHSKTISELLQVQMTLENQLSQIRASTADHITKEEQGSINELNKKLIRSHKLIKRLKGELDNSGKKLRHVSSKLEHQFQSTDTLRQANTQLQEEIEQLRQDKAGAPANAMSDQQTQTLLNQYKRQIEEQNQLIDQLSVEHEGDGSSAEVAALKAELEQTRQKLTHLSKEKNFVESRYLEAIKQNKPQ
;
A
#
# COMPACT_ATOMS: atom_id res chain seq x y z
N MET A 1 31.11 -36.75 -49.38
CA MET A 1 31.06 -35.28 -49.24
C MET A 1 29.59 -34.89 -49.33
N VAL A 2 29.02 -34.32 -48.25
CA VAL A 2 27.59 -33.96 -48.20
C VAL A 2 27.41 -32.62 -48.95
N PRO A 3 26.45 -32.50 -49.88
CA PRO A 3 26.29 -31.31 -50.71
C PRO A 3 25.98 -30.06 -49.87
N LEU A 4 26.56 -28.92 -50.27
CA LEU A 4 26.51 -27.64 -49.56
C LEU A 4 25.07 -27.15 -49.33
N GLU A 5 24.15 -27.51 -50.22
CA GLU A 5 22.72 -27.19 -50.13
C GLU A 5 22.08 -27.76 -48.86
N VAL A 6 22.49 -28.96 -48.42
CA VAL A 6 21.95 -29.60 -47.20
C VAL A 6 22.33 -28.80 -45.95
N TYR A 7 23.52 -28.20 -45.92
CA TYR A 7 23.94 -27.32 -44.81
C TYR A 7 23.15 -26.01 -44.79
N GLN A 8 22.78 -25.48 -45.96
CA GLN A 8 21.97 -24.27 -46.04
C GLN A 8 20.54 -24.53 -45.56
N TYR A 9 19.91 -25.63 -45.99
CA TYR A 9 18.59 -26.04 -45.48
C TYR A 9 18.63 -26.33 -43.97
N LEU A 10 19.70 -26.95 -43.47
CA LEU A 10 19.86 -27.22 -42.04
C LEU A 10 20.04 -25.92 -41.23
N ALA A 11 20.85 -24.97 -41.72
CA ALA A 11 21.07 -23.69 -41.07
C ALA A 11 19.79 -22.84 -41.00
N VAL A 12 18.99 -22.82 -42.07
CA VAL A 12 17.70 -22.11 -42.09
C VAL A 12 16.72 -22.74 -41.10
N ASN A 13 16.61 -24.07 -41.06
CA ASN A 13 15.72 -24.75 -40.13
C ASN A 13 16.15 -24.56 -38.66
N VAL A 14 17.45 -24.61 -38.37
CA VAL A 14 17.98 -24.36 -37.02
C VAL A 14 17.77 -22.90 -36.61
N GLY A 15 17.98 -21.95 -37.53
CA GLY A 15 17.69 -20.53 -37.30
C GLY A 15 16.21 -20.28 -37.00
N LEU A 16 15.31 -20.97 -37.71
CA LEU A 16 13.86 -20.86 -37.49
C LEU A 16 13.43 -21.48 -36.17
N LEU A 17 14.07 -22.59 -35.75
CA LEU A 17 13.88 -23.19 -34.43
C LEU A 17 14.32 -22.27 -33.29
N ILE A 18 15.47 -21.58 -33.46
CA ILE A 18 15.98 -20.61 -32.50
C ILE A 18 15.06 -19.39 -32.40
N LEU A 19 14.52 -18.91 -33.53
CA LEU A 19 13.58 -17.80 -33.54
C LEU A 19 12.25 -18.18 -32.88
N ALA A 20 11.75 -19.40 -33.12
CA ALA A 20 10.56 -19.92 -32.46
C ALA A 20 10.76 -20.09 -30.94
N ALA A 21 11.94 -20.54 -30.50
CA ALA A 21 12.29 -20.64 -29.08
C ALA A 21 12.32 -19.25 -28.41
N TRP A 22 12.93 -18.26 -29.06
CA TRP A 22 12.92 -16.87 -28.60
C TRP A 22 11.50 -16.29 -28.50
N PHE A 23 10.66 -16.56 -29.51
CA PHE A 23 9.27 -16.14 -29.50
C PHE A 23 8.46 -16.78 -28.35
N TYR A 24 8.72 -18.05 -28.05
CA TYR A 24 8.10 -18.75 -26.92
C TYR A 24 8.50 -18.15 -25.56
N ILE A 25 9.78 -17.79 -25.39
CA ILE A 25 10.27 -17.09 -24.20
C ILE A 25 9.56 -15.73 -24.03
N LEU A 26 9.37 -14.98 -25.12
CA LEU A 26 8.69 -13.70 -25.11
C LEU A 26 7.20 -13.84 -24.74
N LEU A 27 6.54 -14.90 -25.24
CA LEU A 27 5.17 -15.25 -24.86
C LEU A 27 5.04 -15.64 -23.39
N LEU A 28 6.00 -16.37 -22.83
CA LEU A 28 6.01 -16.69 -21.40
C LEU A 28 6.12 -15.43 -20.54
N ILE A 29 6.95 -14.48 -20.95
CA ILE A 29 7.08 -13.19 -20.26
C ILE A 29 5.74 -12.43 -20.30
N LEU A 30 5.09 -12.31 -21.46
CA LEU A 30 3.76 -11.69 -21.57
C LEU A 30 2.68 -12.43 -20.76
N ARG A 31 2.76 -13.76 -20.69
CA ARG A 31 1.83 -14.57 -19.89
C ARG A 31 1.97 -14.28 -18.40
N GLU A 32 3.20 -14.19 -17.90
CA GLU A 32 3.41 -13.89 -16.48
C GLU A 32 3.13 -12.42 -16.19
N PHE A 33 3.38 -11.49 -17.12
CA PHE A 33 2.93 -10.11 -16.97
C PHE A 33 1.41 -10.01 -16.91
N ARG A 34 0.67 -10.80 -17.71
CA ARG A 34 -0.79 -10.83 -17.63
C ARG A 34 -1.29 -11.50 -16.36
N HIS A 35 -0.62 -12.55 -15.88
CA HIS A 35 -0.97 -13.18 -14.62
C HIS A 35 -0.69 -12.24 -13.42
N PHE A 36 0.41 -11.49 -13.49
CA PHE A 36 0.79 -10.49 -12.50
C PHE A 36 -0.14 -9.27 -12.54
N ALA A 37 -0.50 -8.78 -13.73
CA ALA A 37 -1.50 -7.72 -13.90
C ALA A 37 -2.88 -8.20 -13.44
N GLY A 38 -3.26 -9.45 -13.70
CA GLY A 38 -4.48 -10.05 -13.17
C GLY A 38 -4.46 -10.13 -11.63
N ALA A 39 -3.33 -10.46 -11.01
CA ALA A 39 -3.21 -10.48 -9.55
C ALA A 39 -3.20 -9.07 -8.92
N PHE A 40 -2.65 -8.07 -9.61
CA PHE A 40 -2.65 -6.67 -9.16
C PHE A 40 -3.98 -5.95 -9.42
N LEU A 41 -4.70 -6.26 -10.51
CA LEU A 41 -6.00 -5.66 -10.84
C LEU A 41 -7.18 -6.40 -10.20
N ASN A 42 -7.10 -7.73 -10.01
CA ASN A 42 -8.10 -8.49 -9.25
C ASN A 42 -7.65 -8.70 -7.80
N HIS A 43 -7.33 -7.60 -7.10
CA HIS A 43 -7.35 -7.66 -5.64
C HIS A 43 -8.80 -7.92 -5.21
N LYS A 44 -9.09 -9.21 -5.02
CA LYS A 44 -10.40 -9.75 -4.66
C LYS A 44 -10.92 -8.98 -3.44
N PRO A 45 -12.20 -8.55 -3.43
CA PRO A 45 -12.77 -7.85 -2.29
C PRO A 45 -12.62 -8.72 -1.03
N SER A 46 -12.20 -8.07 0.05
CA SER A 46 -12.02 -8.58 1.42
C SER A 46 -12.77 -9.88 1.70
N THR A 47 -12.02 -10.98 1.77
CA THR A 47 -12.50 -12.26 2.29
C THR A 47 -12.44 -12.23 3.83
N PRO A 48 -13.34 -12.94 4.54
CA PRO A 48 -13.35 -13.02 6.01
C PRO A 48 -12.05 -13.56 6.62
N GLU A 49 -11.21 -14.24 5.82
CA GLU A 49 -9.85 -14.63 6.20
C GLU A 49 -8.95 -13.44 6.58
N ASN A 50 -9.15 -12.26 5.95
CA ASN A 50 -8.34 -11.09 6.27
C ASN A 50 -8.66 -10.51 7.65
N ASP A 51 -9.95 -10.52 8.05
CA ASP A 51 -10.37 -10.07 9.39
C ASP A 51 -9.85 -11.03 10.48
N GLU A 52 -9.82 -12.34 10.20
CA GLU A 52 -9.25 -13.33 11.12
C GLU A 52 -7.72 -13.19 11.26
N LEU A 53 -7.00 -13.02 10.16
CA LEU A 53 -5.55 -12.77 10.18
C LEU A 53 -5.20 -11.48 10.92
N LEU A 54 -6.00 -10.42 10.76
CA LEU A 54 -5.84 -9.16 11.47
C LEU A 54 -6.11 -9.33 12.98
N ALA A 55 -7.12 -10.11 13.37
CA ALA A 55 -7.39 -10.44 14.77
C ALA A 55 -6.25 -11.22 15.42
N GLN A 56 -5.70 -12.22 14.72
CA GLN A 56 -4.53 -12.97 15.18
C GLN A 56 -3.29 -12.08 15.32
N CYS A 57 -3.10 -11.13 14.39
CA CYS A 57 -2.01 -10.15 14.46
C CYS A 57 -2.15 -9.24 15.70
N ARG A 58 -3.36 -8.76 16.00
CA ARG A 58 -3.65 -7.99 17.22
C ARG A 58 -3.38 -8.79 18.49
N GLU A 59 -3.81 -10.04 18.53
CA GLU A 59 -3.63 -10.90 19.70
C GLU A 59 -2.14 -11.20 19.94
N SER A 60 -1.38 -11.48 18.87
CA SER A 60 0.07 -11.71 18.98
C SER A 60 0.83 -10.47 19.46
N VAL A 61 0.48 -9.27 18.99
CA VAL A 61 1.04 -8.01 19.49
C VAL A 61 0.70 -7.78 20.96
N ALA A 62 -0.55 -8.05 21.36
CA ALA A 62 -0.98 -7.94 22.75
C ALA A 62 -0.21 -8.90 23.67
N ARG A 63 -0.11 -10.18 23.29
CA ARG A 63 0.67 -11.19 24.02
C ARG A 63 2.14 -10.81 24.11
N ALA A 64 2.76 -10.35 23.01
CA ALA A 64 4.15 -9.89 23.01
C ALA A 64 4.38 -8.68 23.93
N SER A 65 3.39 -7.79 24.03
CA SER A 65 3.46 -6.60 24.89
C SER A 65 3.37 -6.98 26.38
N GLN A 66 2.49 -7.91 26.72
CA GLN A 66 2.32 -8.42 28.07
C GLN A 66 3.55 -9.20 28.52
N PHE A 67 4.10 -10.04 27.63
CA PHE A 67 5.36 -10.75 27.86
C PHE A 67 6.51 -9.77 28.13
N THR A 68 6.62 -8.72 27.32
CA THR A 68 7.62 -7.66 27.50
C THR A 68 7.48 -6.95 28.86
N GLN A 69 6.26 -6.65 29.29
CA GLN A 69 6.02 -6.03 30.60
C GLN A 69 6.37 -6.96 31.76
N GLN A 70 6.01 -8.25 31.67
CA GLN A 70 6.32 -9.23 32.71
C GLN A 70 7.84 -9.40 32.86
N HIS A 71 8.56 -9.60 31.75
CA HIS A 71 10.01 -9.72 31.80
C HIS A 71 10.72 -8.45 32.26
N SER A 72 10.16 -7.27 31.98
CA SER A 72 10.72 -6.01 32.45
C SER A 72 10.66 -5.90 33.97
N LYS A 73 9.54 -6.32 34.58
CA LYS A 73 9.39 -6.39 36.04
C LYS A 73 10.36 -7.41 36.65
N THR A 74 10.40 -8.62 36.13
CA THR A 74 11.31 -9.67 36.63
C THR A 74 12.78 -9.25 36.52
N ILE A 75 13.19 -8.64 35.42
CA ILE A 75 14.55 -8.10 35.23
C ILE A 75 14.84 -6.97 36.24
N SER A 76 13.85 -6.13 36.54
CA SER A 76 14.03 -5.07 37.55
C SER A 76 14.18 -5.63 38.97
N GLU A 77 13.43 -6.67 39.31
CA GLU A 77 13.54 -7.39 40.59
C GLU A 77 14.89 -8.11 40.70
N LEU A 78 15.32 -8.79 39.63
CA LEU A 78 16.66 -9.40 39.54
C LEU A 78 17.77 -8.37 39.72
N LEU A 79 17.64 -7.18 39.11
CA LEU A 79 18.62 -6.10 39.27
C LEU A 79 18.68 -5.59 40.71
N GLN A 80 17.54 -5.49 41.39
CA GLN A 80 17.47 -5.09 42.80
C GLN A 80 18.11 -6.13 43.72
N VAL A 81 17.73 -7.41 43.58
CA VAL A 81 18.33 -8.51 44.34
C VAL A 81 19.84 -8.56 44.13
N GLN A 82 20.29 -8.37 42.90
CA GLN A 82 21.71 -8.38 42.59
C GLN A 82 22.46 -7.19 43.21
N MET A 83 21.87 -5.99 43.21
CA MET A 83 22.43 -4.82 43.87
C MET A 83 22.50 -5.02 45.39
N THR A 84 21.49 -5.65 45.99
CA THR A 84 21.51 -6.03 47.41
C THR A 84 22.62 -7.02 47.72
N LEU A 85 22.82 -8.05 46.88
CA LEU A 85 23.91 -9.01 47.02
C LEU A 85 25.29 -8.35 46.85
N GLU A 86 25.46 -7.45 45.89
CA GLU A 86 26.70 -6.65 45.73
C GLU A 86 27.01 -5.85 46.99
N ASN A 87 25.98 -5.24 47.60
CA ASN A 87 26.12 -4.41 48.79
C ASN A 87 26.38 -5.25 50.05
N GLN A 88 25.74 -6.42 50.18
CA GLN A 88 26.01 -7.36 51.27
C GLN A 88 27.43 -7.94 51.16
N LEU A 89 27.89 -8.26 49.95
CA LEU A 89 29.23 -8.80 49.72
C LEU A 89 30.32 -7.74 49.95
N SER A 90 30.05 -6.47 49.61
CA SER A 90 30.95 -5.36 49.94
C SER A 90 31.02 -5.08 51.44
N GLN A 91 29.90 -5.16 52.15
CA GLN A 91 29.83 -5.06 53.62
C GLN A 91 30.56 -6.22 54.31
N ILE A 92 30.35 -7.46 53.85
CA ILE A 92 31.08 -8.63 54.36
C ILE A 92 32.58 -8.43 54.16
N ARG A 93 33.02 -8.03 52.96
CA ARG A 93 34.44 -7.74 52.69
C ARG A 93 35.01 -6.64 53.58
N ALA A 94 34.24 -5.60 53.89
CA ALA A 94 34.66 -4.54 54.80
C ALA A 94 34.73 -5.02 56.26
N SER A 95 33.84 -5.94 56.67
CA SER A 95 33.79 -6.49 58.02
C SER A 95 34.75 -7.66 58.29
N THR A 96 35.17 -8.38 57.25
CA THR A 96 36.04 -9.58 57.34
C THR A 96 37.46 -9.31 56.82
N ALA A 97 37.82 -8.04 56.60
CA ALA A 97 39.11 -7.63 56.05
C ALA A 97 40.33 -8.16 56.83
N ASP A 98 40.16 -8.47 58.12
CA ASP A 98 41.23 -8.96 59.00
C ASP A 98 41.44 -10.49 58.94
N HIS A 99 40.57 -11.29 58.31
CA HIS A 99 40.57 -12.76 58.46
C HIS A 99 40.48 -13.58 57.16
N ILE A 100 40.59 -12.96 55.98
CA ILE A 100 40.43 -13.66 54.69
C ILE A 100 41.77 -14.26 54.21
N THR A 101 41.77 -15.55 53.90
CA THR A 101 42.93 -16.22 53.26
C THR A 101 43.08 -15.81 51.78
N LYS A 102 44.29 -15.92 51.22
CA LYS A 102 44.57 -15.49 49.82
C LYS A 102 43.71 -16.23 48.78
N GLU A 103 43.36 -17.50 49.01
CA GLU A 103 42.46 -18.28 48.15
C GLU A 103 41.02 -17.76 48.19
N GLU A 104 40.50 -17.48 49.39
CA GLU A 104 39.17 -16.90 49.57
C GLU A 104 39.07 -15.52 48.92
N GLN A 105 40.13 -14.71 49.00
CA GLN A 105 40.21 -13.41 48.31
C GLN A 105 40.15 -13.56 46.78
N GLY A 106 40.74 -14.62 46.23
CA GLY A 106 40.65 -14.96 44.81
C GLY A 106 39.23 -15.31 44.38
N SER A 107 38.57 -16.20 45.14
CA SER A 107 37.18 -16.61 44.91
C SER A 107 36.20 -15.43 45.00
N ILE A 108 36.35 -14.57 46.01
CA ILE A 108 35.54 -13.36 46.19
C ILE A 108 35.69 -12.40 44.99
N ASN A 109 36.92 -12.20 44.52
CA ASN A 109 37.15 -11.33 43.36
C ASN A 109 36.59 -11.94 42.06
N GLU A 110 36.62 -13.26 41.90
CA GLU A 110 36.00 -13.93 40.74
C GLU A 110 34.47 -13.82 40.78
N LEU A 111 33.86 -14.03 41.96
CA LEU A 111 32.44 -13.84 42.17
C LEU A 111 32.02 -12.39 41.88
N ASN A 112 32.79 -11.41 42.36
CA ASN A 112 32.53 -10.00 42.09
C ASN A 112 32.63 -9.68 40.58
N LYS A 113 33.62 -10.23 39.87
CA LYS A 113 33.69 -10.10 38.40
C LYS A 113 32.48 -10.72 37.71
N LYS A 114 32.01 -11.89 38.15
CA LYS A 114 30.81 -12.54 37.60
C LYS A 114 29.55 -11.71 37.87
N LEU A 115 29.45 -11.12 39.05
CA LEU A 115 28.36 -10.24 39.47
C LEU A 115 28.33 -8.96 38.64
N ILE A 116 29.45 -8.26 38.47
CA ILE A 116 29.53 -7.08 37.58
C ILE A 116 29.13 -7.43 36.14
N ARG A 117 29.56 -8.61 35.64
CA ARG A 117 29.16 -9.08 34.30
C ARG A 117 27.66 -9.34 34.20
N SER A 118 27.05 -9.98 35.20
CA SER A 118 25.60 -10.20 35.20
C SER A 118 24.85 -8.88 35.33
N HIS A 119 25.34 -7.90 36.11
CA HIS A 119 24.72 -6.58 36.23
C HIS A 119 24.70 -5.88 34.86
N LYS A 120 25.82 -5.92 34.14
CA LYS A 120 25.94 -5.34 32.80
C LYS A 120 25.01 -6.02 31.80
N LEU A 121 24.85 -7.35 31.90
CA LEU A 121 23.95 -8.12 31.04
C LEU A 121 22.48 -7.78 31.34
N ILE A 122 22.06 -7.77 32.60
CA ILE A 122 20.71 -7.41 33.03
C ILE A 122 20.38 -5.99 32.58
N LYS A 123 21.31 -5.04 32.70
CA LYS A 123 21.13 -3.66 32.22
C LYS A 123 20.96 -3.58 30.70
N ARG A 124 21.72 -4.36 29.92
CA ARG A 124 21.53 -4.45 28.47
C ARG A 124 20.17 -5.06 28.11
N LEU A 125 19.83 -6.19 28.71
CA LEU A 125 18.55 -6.87 28.48
C LEU A 125 17.37 -5.95 28.81
N LYS A 126 17.46 -5.17 29.90
CA LYS A 126 16.47 -4.14 30.22
C LYS A 126 16.35 -3.08 29.13
N GLY A 127 17.49 -2.60 28.61
CA GLY A 127 17.52 -1.61 27.53
C GLY A 127 16.97 -2.15 26.20
N GLU A 128 17.31 -3.37 25.84
CA GLU A 128 16.77 -4.06 24.66
C GLU A 128 15.27 -4.30 24.79
N LEU A 129 14.80 -4.66 25.99
CA LEU A 129 13.39 -4.88 26.28
C LEU A 129 12.58 -3.58 26.26
N ASP A 130 13.12 -2.48 26.79
CA ASP A 130 12.50 -1.15 26.70
C ASP A 130 12.41 -0.66 25.25
N ASN A 131 13.49 -0.86 24.46
CA ASN A 131 13.46 -0.57 23.03
C ASN A 131 12.47 -1.43 22.27
N SER A 132 12.38 -2.73 22.59
CA SER A 132 11.39 -3.64 22.01
C SER A 132 9.97 -3.20 22.36
N GLY A 133 9.71 -2.84 23.62
CA GLY A 133 8.42 -2.31 24.07
C GLY A 133 8.03 -1.01 23.36
N LYS A 134 8.97 -0.09 23.14
CA LYS A 134 8.74 1.14 22.38
C LYS A 134 8.40 0.86 20.92
N LYS A 135 9.15 -0.03 20.26
CA LYS A 135 8.87 -0.46 18.89
C LYS A 135 7.50 -1.13 18.78
N LEU A 136 7.17 -2.00 19.73
CA LEU A 136 5.89 -2.70 19.75
C LEU A 136 4.71 -1.74 19.96
N ARG A 137 4.85 -0.73 20.82
CA ARG A 137 3.86 0.35 20.98
C ARG A 137 3.66 1.14 19.69
N HIS A 138 4.75 1.46 18.99
CA HIS A 138 4.67 2.16 17.72
C HIS A 138 3.96 1.32 16.64
N VAL A 139 4.28 0.02 16.55
CA VAL A 139 3.59 -0.91 15.66
C VAL A 139 2.12 -1.05 16.03
N SER A 140 1.79 -1.17 17.32
CA SER A 140 0.40 -1.22 17.80
C SER A 140 -0.39 0.02 17.40
N SER A 141 0.17 1.22 17.60
CA SER A 141 -0.48 2.48 17.21
C SER A 141 -0.65 2.58 15.68
N LYS A 142 0.34 2.13 14.91
CA LYS A 142 0.25 2.10 13.45
C LYS A 142 -0.81 1.11 12.96
N LEU A 143 -0.91 -0.06 13.59
CA LEU A 143 -1.93 -1.07 13.30
C LEU A 143 -3.33 -0.51 13.56
N GLU A 144 -3.52 0.19 14.68
CA GLU A 144 -4.79 0.82 15.04
C GLU A 144 -5.18 1.94 14.06
N HIS A 145 -4.23 2.77 13.63
CA HIS A 145 -4.48 3.79 12.60
C HIS A 145 -4.81 3.17 11.23
N GLN A 146 -4.12 2.09 10.84
CA GLN A 146 -4.45 1.37 9.61
C GLN A 146 -5.85 0.77 9.68
N PHE A 147 -6.24 0.24 10.85
CA PHE A 147 -7.57 -0.32 11.07
C PHE A 147 -8.67 0.74 10.96
N GLN A 148 -8.50 1.89 11.62
CA GLN A 148 -9.43 3.02 11.48
C GLN A 148 -9.57 3.47 10.02
N SER A 149 -8.46 3.48 9.27
CA SER A 149 -8.48 3.79 7.84
C SER A 149 -9.19 2.73 7.00
N THR A 150 -9.08 1.44 7.35
CA THR A 150 -9.82 0.39 6.64
C THR A 150 -11.29 0.39 6.98
N ASP A 151 -11.67 0.70 8.23
CA ASP A 151 -13.07 0.84 8.63
C ASP A 151 -13.75 2.02 7.93
N THR A 152 -13.08 3.16 7.82
CA THR A 152 -13.61 4.31 7.08
C THR A 152 -13.74 4.03 5.59
N LEU A 153 -12.75 3.35 4.98
CA LEU A 153 -12.86 2.89 3.60
C LEU A 153 -14.01 1.90 3.42
N ARG A 154 -14.22 0.99 4.37
CA ARG A 154 -15.32 0.01 4.33
C ARG A 154 -16.68 0.71 4.41
N GLN A 155 -16.83 1.67 5.32
CA GLN A 155 -18.03 2.49 5.44
C GLN A 155 -18.31 3.32 4.17
N ALA A 156 -17.27 3.93 3.58
CA ALA A 156 -17.41 4.65 2.31
C ALA A 156 -17.82 3.71 1.17
N ASN A 157 -17.28 2.49 1.13
CA ASN A 157 -17.65 1.48 0.14
C ASN A 157 -19.11 1.02 0.29
N THR A 158 -19.58 0.80 1.53
CA THR A 158 -20.99 0.47 1.78
C THR A 158 -21.93 1.62 1.41
N GLN A 159 -21.55 2.87 1.72
CA GLN A 159 -22.33 4.05 1.32
C GLN A 159 -22.40 4.19 -0.21
N LEU A 160 -21.28 3.97 -0.92
CA LEU A 160 -21.26 3.98 -2.39
C LEU A 160 -22.11 2.84 -2.97
N GLN A 161 -22.11 1.65 -2.36
CA GLN A 161 -22.98 0.55 -2.80
C GLN A 161 -24.45 0.90 -2.62
N GLU A 162 -24.83 1.47 -1.48
CA GLU A 162 -26.19 1.96 -1.23
C GLU A 162 -26.60 3.06 -2.20
N GLU A 163 -25.72 4.03 -2.49
CA GLU A 163 -25.96 5.09 -3.46
C GLU A 163 -26.12 4.54 -4.89
N ILE A 164 -25.30 3.57 -5.29
CA ILE A 164 -25.43 2.87 -6.57
C ILE A 164 -26.76 2.11 -6.65
N GLU A 165 -27.20 1.49 -5.56
CA GLU A 165 -28.45 0.74 -5.51
C GLU A 165 -29.67 1.69 -5.54
N GLN A 166 -29.61 2.82 -4.83
CA GLN A 166 -30.59 3.90 -4.93
C GLN A 166 -30.67 4.47 -6.34
N LEU A 167 -29.54 4.79 -6.98
CA LEU A 167 -29.51 5.26 -8.37
C LEU A 167 -30.06 4.22 -9.35
N ARG A 168 -29.84 2.92 -9.10
CA ARG A 168 -30.46 1.84 -9.90
C ARG A 168 -31.96 1.77 -9.70
N GLN A 169 -32.45 1.92 -8.47
CA GLN A 169 -33.88 1.95 -8.18
C GLN A 169 -34.56 3.20 -8.75
N ASP A 170 -33.94 4.37 -8.66
CA ASP A 170 -34.44 5.61 -9.26
C ASP A 170 -34.49 5.51 -10.79
N LYS A 171 -33.50 4.85 -11.41
CA LYS A 171 -33.53 4.56 -12.85
C LYS A 171 -34.60 3.54 -13.23
N ALA A 172 -34.94 2.60 -12.35
CA ALA A 172 -36.00 1.61 -12.57
C ALA A 172 -37.41 2.14 -12.24
N GLY A 173 -37.51 3.13 -11.35
CA GLY A 173 -38.74 3.76 -10.87
C GLY A 173 -39.11 5.06 -11.58
N ALA A 174 -38.19 5.66 -12.34
CA ALA A 174 -38.52 6.76 -13.24
C ALA A 174 -39.48 6.23 -14.33
N PRO A 175 -40.74 6.73 -14.41
CA PRO A 175 -41.54 6.47 -15.60
C PRO A 175 -40.74 6.96 -16.79
N ALA A 176 -40.78 6.23 -17.89
CA ALA A 176 -40.25 6.65 -19.17
C ALA A 176 -40.88 8.00 -19.54
N ASN A 177 -40.27 9.09 -19.08
CA ASN A 177 -40.52 10.42 -19.58
C ASN A 177 -39.99 10.35 -21.00
N ALA A 178 -40.94 10.12 -21.91
CA ALA A 178 -40.78 10.12 -23.35
C ALA A 178 -40.38 11.51 -23.85
N MET A 179 -39.27 12.06 -23.33
CA MET A 179 -38.49 13.07 -24.00
C MET A 179 -37.58 12.33 -24.98
N SER A 180 -38.23 11.84 -26.04
CA SER A 180 -37.69 11.33 -27.30
C SER A 180 -36.38 10.55 -27.18
N ASP A 181 -36.46 9.23 -27.02
CA ASP A 181 -35.35 8.28 -27.25
C ASP A 181 -34.61 8.57 -28.58
N GLN A 182 -35.32 9.14 -29.56
CA GLN A 182 -34.74 9.65 -30.80
C GLN A 182 -33.79 10.83 -30.59
N GLN A 183 -34.15 11.83 -29.76
CA GLN A 183 -33.25 12.95 -29.46
C GLN A 183 -32.02 12.47 -28.69
N THR A 184 -32.18 11.59 -27.71
CA THR A 184 -31.04 11.04 -26.95
C THR A 184 -30.14 10.20 -27.85
N GLN A 185 -30.69 9.36 -28.74
CA GLN A 185 -29.91 8.62 -29.72
C GLN A 185 -29.22 9.52 -30.75
N THR A 186 -29.87 10.59 -31.23
CA THR A 186 -29.23 11.53 -32.15
C THR A 186 -28.06 12.26 -31.49
N LEU A 187 -28.20 12.65 -30.22
CA LEU A 187 -27.14 13.29 -29.45
C LEU A 187 -25.98 12.30 -29.20
N LEU A 188 -26.29 11.04 -28.89
CA LEU A 188 -25.29 9.99 -28.68
C LEU A 188 -24.51 9.68 -29.96
N ASN A 189 -25.20 9.65 -31.11
CA ASN A 189 -24.57 9.47 -32.42
C ASN A 189 -23.72 10.67 -32.83
N GLN A 190 -24.16 11.89 -32.52
CA GLN A 190 -23.35 13.10 -32.72
C GLN A 190 -22.09 13.08 -31.85
N TYR A 191 -22.19 12.71 -30.57
CA TYR A 191 -21.04 12.55 -29.69
C TYR A 191 -20.08 11.47 -30.17
N LYS A 192 -20.61 10.32 -30.62
CA LYS A 192 -19.81 9.22 -31.14
C LYS A 192 -19.02 9.66 -32.38
N ARG A 193 -19.68 10.36 -33.30
CA ARG A 193 -19.04 10.94 -34.48
C ARG A 193 -17.98 11.98 -34.12
N GLN A 194 -18.24 12.82 -33.13
CA GLN A 194 -17.29 13.85 -32.67
C GLN A 194 -16.07 13.25 -31.96
N ILE A 195 -16.22 12.09 -31.31
CA ILE A 195 -15.09 11.32 -30.74
C ILE A 195 -14.28 10.68 -31.86
N GLU A 196 -14.95 10.15 -32.88
CA GLU A 196 -14.28 9.49 -34.00
C GLU A 196 -13.52 10.50 -34.89
N GLU A 197 -14.08 11.68 -35.13
CA GLU A 197 -13.40 12.80 -35.78
C GLU A 197 -12.20 13.28 -34.96
N GLN A 198 -12.32 13.37 -33.62
CA GLN A 198 -11.18 13.69 -32.76
C GLN A 198 -10.09 12.61 -32.76
N ASN A 199 -10.46 11.33 -32.77
CA ASN A 199 -9.50 10.23 -32.84
C ASN A 199 -8.79 10.20 -34.20
N GLN A 200 -9.49 10.47 -35.30
CA GLN A 200 -8.86 10.62 -36.62
C GLN A 200 -7.91 11.81 -36.67
N LEU A 201 -8.26 12.93 -36.00
CA LEU A 201 -7.37 14.07 -35.87
C LEU A 201 -6.13 13.72 -35.04
N ILE A 202 -6.30 12.98 -33.95
CA ILE A 202 -5.20 12.47 -33.11
C ILE A 202 -4.30 11.53 -33.92
N ASP A 203 -4.86 10.63 -34.72
CA ASP A 203 -4.09 9.71 -35.56
C ASP A 203 -3.34 10.45 -36.66
N GLN A 204 -3.96 11.46 -37.30
CA GLN A 204 -3.27 12.32 -38.27
C GLN A 204 -2.16 13.14 -37.62
N LEU A 205 -2.42 13.77 -36.47
CA LEU A 205 -1.42 14.49 -35.67
C LEU A 205 -0.29 13.57 -35.20
N SER A 206 -0.58 12.30 -34.91
CA SER A 206 0.42 11.30 -34.50
C SER A 206 1.31 10.89 -35.67
N VAL A 207 0.74 10.71 -36.86
CA VAL A 207 1.49 10.42 -38.10
C VAL A 207 2.30 11.63 -38.56
N GLU A 208 1.80 12.85 -38.35
CA GLU A 208 2.51 14.10 -38.62
C GLU A 208 3.62 14.39 -37.58
N HIS A 209 3.59 13.74 -36.40
CA HIS A 209 4.65 13.83 -35.37
C HIS A 209 5.77 12.79 -35.49
N GLU A 210 5.60 11.74 -36.29
CA GLU A 210 6.71 10.83 -36.62
C GLU A 210 7.64 11.41 -37.71
N GLY A 211 7.24 12.52 -38.34
CA GLY A 211 8.02 13.24 -39.34
C GLY A 211 8.09 14.74 -39.07
N ASP A 212 9.18 15.15 -38.43
CA ASP A 212 9.75 16.51 -38.36
C ASP A 212 9.63 17.26 -37.02
N GLY A 213 10.80 17.66 -36.51
CA GLY A 213 11.00 18.25 -35.21
C GLY A 213 10.81 19.76 -35.23
N SER A 214 9.68 20.23 -34.69
CA SER A 214 9.40 21.64 -34.43
C SER A 214 9.01 21.81 -32.95
N SER A 215 10.01 22.11 -32.10
CA SER A 215 9.83 22.31 -30.65
C SER A 215 8.92 23.50 -30.29
N ALA A 216 8.56 24.36 -31.25
CA ALA A 216 7.76 25.56 -31.03
C ALA A 216 6.25 25.27 -31.11
N GLU A 217 5.80 24.43 -32.05
CA GLU A 217 4.39 24.06 -32.18
C GLU A 217 3.93 23.14 -31.05
N VAL A 218 4.81 22.25 -30.57
CA VAL A 218 4.54 21.42 -29.38
C VAL A 218 4.33 22.28 -28.13
N ALA A 219 5.04 23.42 -28.02
CA ALA A 219 4.88 24.35 -26.92
C ALA A 219 3.56 25.13 -27.01
N ALA A 220 3.18 25.57 -28.22
CA ALA A 220 1.90 26.23 -28.47
C ALA A 220 0.70 25.30 -28.21
N LEU A 221 0.78 24.05 -28.65
CA LEU A 221 -0.27 23.05 -28.44
C LEU A 221 -0.43 22.65 -26.97
N LYS A 222 0.67 22.58 -26.20
CA LYS A 222 0.58 22.39 -24.74
C LYS A 222 -0.12 23.56 -24.05
N ALA A 223 0.16 24.79 -24.47
CA ALA A 223 -0.51 25.97 -23.93
C ALA A 223 -2.02 25.98 -24.26
N GLU A 224 -2.39 25.57 -25.48
CA GLU A 224 -3.80 25.44 -25.88
C GLU A 224 -4.52 24.31 -25.13
N LEU A 225 -3.83 23.19 -24.87
CA LEU A 225 -4.36 22.09 -24.06
C LEU A 225 -4.58 22.49 -22.59
N GLU A 226 -3.68 23.28 -22.02
CA GLU A 226 -3.87 23.83 -20.68
C GLU A 226 -5.01 24.86 -20.64
N GLN A 227 -5.11 25.72 -21.65
CA GLN A 227 -6.20 26.69 -21.75
C GLN A 227 -7.57 26.02 -21.89
N THR A 228 -7.67 24.96 -22.68
CA THR A 228 -8.90 24.17 -22.83
C THR A 228 -9.24 23.39 -21.57
N ARG A 229 -8.25 22.83 -20.86
CA ARG A 229 -8.46 22.27 -19.51
C ARG A 229 -8.99 23.29 -18.53
N GLN A 230 -8.42 24.49 -18.50
CA GLN A 230 -8.91 25.57 -17.63
C GLN A 230 -10.36 25.95 -17.99
N LYS A 231 -10.68 26.11 -19.28
CA LYS A 231 -12.06 26.35 -19.75
C LYS A 231 -13.01 25.23 -19.33
N LEU A 232 -12.61 23.96 -19.45
CA LEU A 232 -13.40 22.81 -19.00
C LEU A 232 -13.65 22.84 -17.49
N THR A 233 -12.65 23.20 -16.68
CA THR A 233 -12.86 23.35 -15.23
C THR A 233 -13.78 24.52 -14.89
N HIS A 234 -13.73 25.60 -15.67
CA HIS A 234 -14.64 26.74 -15.50
C HIS A 234 -16.08 26.37 -15.86
N LEU A 235 -16.27 25.71 -17.00
CA LEU A 235 -17.57 25.21 -17.46
C LEU A 235 -18.18 24.20 -16.49
N SER A 236 -17.34 23.33 -15.90
CA SER A 236 -17.76 22.41 -14.84
C SER A 236 -18.25 23.14 -13.58
N LYS A 237 -17.56 24.21 -13.16
CA LYS A 237 -18.00 25.07 -12.05
C LYS A 237 -19.29 25.81 -12.36
N GLU A 238 -19.42 26.36 -13.57
CA GLU A 238 -20.66 27.02 -14.02
C GLU A 238 -21.83 26.04 -14.07
N LYS A 239 -21.60 24.81 -14.57
CA LYS A 239 -22.61 23.75 -14.57
C LYS A 239 -23.07 23.41 -13.15
N ASN A 240 -22.13 23.21 -12.22
CA ASN A 240 -22.44 22.96 -10.82
C ASN A 240 -23.17 24.15 -10.16
N PHE A 241 -22.81 25.38 -10.53
CA PHE A 241 -23.49 26.58 -10.07
C PHE A 241 -24.93 26.64 -10.59
N VAL A 242 -25.16 26.45 -11.90
CA VAL A 242 -26.49 26.43 -12.51
C VAL A 242 -27.34 25.31 -11.92
N GLU A 243 -26.75 24.12 -11.71
CA GLU A 243 -27.41 22.99 -11.06
C GLU A 243 -27.81 23.32 -9.61
N SER A 244 -26.92 23.96 -8.84
CA SER A 244 -27.25 24.41 -7.48
C SER A 244 -28.36 25.46 -7.45
N ARG A 245 -28.32 26.44 -8.38
CA ARG A 245 -29.34 27.49 -8.54
C ARG A 245 -30.68 26.91 -8.98
N TYR A 246 -30.67 25.89 -9.84
CA TYR A 246 -31.86 25.19 -10.29
C TYR A 246 -32.47 24.37 -9.16
N LEU A 247 -31.65 23.65 -8.38
CA LEU A 247 -32.10 22.94 -7.18
C LEU A 247 -32.68 23.90 -6.13
N GLU A 248 -32.09 25.09 -5.97
CA GLU A 248 -32.60 26.13 -5.07
C GLU A 248 -33.94 26.71 -5.57
N ALA A 249 -34.07 26.96 -6.88
CA ALA A 249 -35.33 27.41 -7.49
C ALA A 249 -36.44 26.35 -7.37
N ILE A 250 -36.11 25.06 -7.52
CA ILE A 250 -37.06 23.95 -7.29
C ILE A 250 -37.48 23.89 -5.81
N LYS A 251 -36.55 24.08 -4.87
CA LYS A 251 -36.86 24.12 -3.43
C LYS A 251 -37.77 25.30 -3.08
N GLN A 252 -37.60 26.45 -3.73
CA GLN A 252 -38.46 27.63 -3.54
C GLN A 252 -39.84 27.49 -4.21
N ASN A 253 -39.94 26.74 -5.32
CA ASN A 253 -41.19 26.44 -6.02
C ASN A 253 -41.93 25.20 -5.48
N LYS A 254 -41.49 24.62 -4.37
CA LYS A 254 -42.27 23.58 -3.68
C LYS A 254 -43.31 24.27 -2.80
N PRO A 255 -44.61 24.28 -3.18
CA PRO A 255 -45.65 24.83 -2.31
C PRO A 255 -45.69 24.03 -1.00
N GLN A 256 -45.87 24.74 0.12
CA GLN A 256 -46.31 24.14 1.38
C GLN A 256 -47.65 23.42 1.18
#